data_AF-R7UX49-F1
#
_entry.id   AF-R7UX49-F1
#
_cell.length_a   1.000
_cell.length_b   1.000
_cell.length_c   1.000
_cell.angle_alpha   90.00
_cell.angle_beta   90.00
_cell.angle_gamma   90.00
#
_symmetry.space_group_name_H-M   'P 1'
#
loop_
_entity.id
_entity.type
_entity.pdbx_description
1 polymer ?
#
loop_
_entity_poly.entity_id
_entity_poly.type
_entity_poly.pdbx_seq_one_letter_code
_entity_poly.pdbx_strand_id
1 'polypeptide(L)'
;MPFSLTRFLSSLACIVDLVFVFDGSISLSSIGRVDWNNMLEFMARVVDLLNPGPNGARIGFIQYGSDVTNEFFLNTYERKVDITNRIRGLTQMGGRTNTERALVALRREQFVYSRGDRSDVRNVAIVMTDGQSN
;
A
#
# COMPACT_ATOMS: atom_id res chain seq x y z
N MET A 1 -22.09 14.74 -33.83
CA MET A 1 -22.07 14.20 -32.45
C MET A 1 -20.62 13.86 -32.11
N PRO A 2 -19.84 14.71 -31.41
CA PRO A 2 -18.48 14.33 -31.05
C PRO A 2 -18.52 13.40 -29.84
N PHE A 3 -17.87 12.25 -29.97
CA PHE A 3 -17.60 11.36 -28.84
C PHE A 3 -16.61 12.07 -27.90
N SER A 4 -17.00 12.26 -26.64
CA SER A 4 -16.16 12.86 -25.60
C SER A 4 -15.13 11.84 -25.11
N LEU A 5 -13.84 12.08 -25.44
CA LEU A 5 -12.67 11.31 -25.00
C LEU A 5 -12.46 11.31 -23.47
N THR A 6 -13.18 12.17 -22.74
CA THR A 6 -13.11 12.26 -21.27
C THR A 6 -13.65 11.00 -20.59
N ARG A 7 -14.46 10.18 -21.29
CA ARG A 7 -15.11 8.99 -20.72
C ARG A 7 -14.27 7.71 -20.75
N PHE A 8 -13.13 7.70 -21.45
CA PHE A 8 -12.27 6.52 -21.52
C PHE A 8 -11.12 6.55 -20.49
N LEU A 9 -10.69 7.73 -20.04
CA LEU A 9 -9.64 7.87 -19.02
C LEU A 9 -10.15 7.82 -17.58
N SER A 10 -11.47 7.83 -17.36
CA SER A 10 -12.08 7.57 -16.05
C SER A 10 -12.28 6.07 -15.75
N SER A 11 -11.93 5.17 -16.69
CA SER A 11 -12.19 3.73 -16.58
C SER A 11 -11.11 2.92 -15.83
N LEU A 12 -10.11 3.57 -15.24
CA LEU A 12 -9.27 2.97 -14.19
C LEU A 12 -9.79 3.29 -12.78
N ALA A 13 -11.09 3.60 -12.63
CA ALA A 13 -11.74 3.55 -11.32
C ALA A 13 -11.80 2.09 -10.85
N CYS A 14 -10.70 1.60 -10.30
CA CYS A 14 -10.60 0.27 -9.72
C CYS A 14 -11.32 0.29 -8.37
N ILE A 15 -12.48 -0.37 -8.29
CA ILE A 15 -13.11 -0.64 -6.99
C ILE A 15 -12.38 -1.84 -6.39
N VAL A 16 -11.47 -1.54 -5.48
CA VAL A 16 -10.58 -2.53 -4.84
C VAL A 16 -10.25 -2.09 -3.43
N ASP A 17 -10.09 -3.05 -2.53
CA ASP A 17 -9.49 -2.84 -1.23
C ASP A 17 -8.05 -3.36 -1.32
N LEU A 18 -7.10 -2.43 -1.40
CA LEU A 18 -5.71 -2.74 -1.70
C LEU A 18 -4.85 -2.47 -0.47
N VAL A 19 -4.00 -3.42 -0.11
CA VAL A 19 -3.02 -3.23 0.97
C VAL A 19 -1.63 -3.44 0.42
N PHE A 20 -0.77 -2.44 0.63
CA PHE A 20 0.66 -2.61 0.42
C PHE A 20 1.27 -3.34 1.61
N VAL A 21 2.05 -4.39 1.34
CA VAL A 21 2.82 -5.12 2.35
C VAL A 21 4.28 -4.88 2.03
N PHE A 22 4.89 -3.95 2.75
CA PHE A 22 6.18 -3.39 2.41
C PHE A 22 7.27 -3.88 3.35
N ASP A 23 8.30 -4.48 2.78
CA ASP A 23 9.51 -4.83 3.51
C ASP A 23 10.24 -3.55 3.93
N GLY A 24 10.37 -3.36 5.23
CA GLY A 24 11.11 -2.28 5.86
C GLY A 24 12.34 -2.77 6.61
N SER A 25 12.75 -4.03 6.43
CA SER A 25 13.87 -4.63 7.16
C SER A 25 15.24 -3.99 6.81
N ILE A 26 16.29 -4.29 7.59
CA ILE A 26 17.64 -3.71 7.42
C ILE A 26 18.34 -4.20 6.15
N SER A 27 17.91 -5.30 5.52
CA SER A 27 18.51 -5.77 4.26
C SER A 27 18.46 -4.69 3.17
N LEU A 28 17.41 -3.86 3.16
CA LEU A 28 17.27 -2.68 2.31
C LEU A 28 18.31 -1.59 2.58
N SER A 29 18.82 -1.51 3.81
CA SER A 29 19.83 -0.51 4.18
C SER A 29 21.25 -0.90 3.76
N SER A 30 21.50 -2.15 3.36
CA SER A 30 22.80 -2.58 2.84
C SER A 30 23.16 -1.95 1.48
N ILE A 31 22.16 -1.40 0.77
CA ILE A 31 22.29 -0.67 -0.50
C ILE A 31 22.13 0.86 -0.30
N GLY A 32 21.74 1.29 0.90
CA GLY A 32 21.75 2.69 1.34
C GLY A 32 20.39 3.40 1.32
N ARG A 33 20.34 4.62 1.90
CA ARG A 33 19.11 5.43 2.06
C ARG A 33 18.42 5.84 0.76
N VAL A 34 19.14 5.77 -0.37
CA VAL A 34 18.63 6.12 -1.70
C VAL A 34 17.54 5.15 -2.12
N ASP A 35 17.66 3.87 -1.77
CA ASP A 35 16.69 2.85 -2.18
C ASP A 35 15.37 2.97 -1.42
N TRP A 36 15.40 3.31 -0.13
CA TRP A 36 14.19 3.54 0.67
C TRP A 36 13.29 4.63 0.07
N ASN A 37 13.86 5.81 -0.19
CA ASN A 37 13.10 6.94 -0.73
C ASN A 37 12.58 6.64 -2.15
N ASN A 38 13.36 5.92 -2.97
CA ASN A 38 12.93 5.52 -4.31
C ASN A 38 11.73 4.55 -4.25
N MET A 39 11.73 3.60 -3.32
CA MET A 39 10.59 2.69 -3.13
C MET A 39 9.36 3.42 -2.61
N LEU A 40 9.51 4.34 -1.65
CA LEU A 40 8.39 5.17 -1.19
C LEU A 40 7.80 6.02 -2.34
N GLU A 41 8.65 6.54 -3.22
CA GLU A 41 8.19 7.29 -4.38
C GLU A 41 7.53 6.38 -5.44
N PHE A 42 8.04 5.17 -5.65
CA PHE A 42 7.39 4.16 -6.48
C PHE A 42 5.99 3.83 -5.95
N MET A 43 5.87 3.57 -4.64
CA MET A 43 4.59 3.35 -3.97
C MET A 43 3.63 4.52 -4.15
N ALA A 44 4.09 5.75 -3.94
CA ALA A 44 3.27 6.94 -4.11
C ALA A 44 2.77 7.08 -5.56
N ARG A 45 3.58 6.70 -6.56
CA ARG A 45 3.17 6.69 -7.97
C ARG A 45 2.15 5.61 -8.29
N VAL A 46 2.28 4.41 -7.71
CA VAL A 46 1.26 3.36 -7.84
C VAL A 46 -0.06 3.85 -7.25
N VAL A 47 -0.05 4.45 -6.06
CA VAL A 47 -1.24 5.08 -5.45
C VAL A 47 -1.85 6.14 -6.36
N ASP A 48 -1.02 6.95 -7.03
CA ASP A 48 -1.50 8.00 -7.92
C ASP A 48 -2.34 7.45 -9.09
N LEU A 49 -1.95 6.29 -9.61
CA LEU A 49 -2.64 5.59 -10.70
C LEU A 49 -3.96 4.93 -10.26
N LEU A 50 -4.10 4.58 -8.98
CA LEU A 50 -5.27 3.85 -8.46
C LEU A 50 -6.47 4.75 -8.15
N ASN A 51 -6.30 6.08 -8.21
CA ASN A 51 -7.32 7.08 -7.93
C ASN A 51 -8.17 6.78 -6.67
N PRO A 52 -7.54 6.74 -5.48
CA PRO A 52 -8.20 6.34 -4.24
C PRO A 52 -9.33 7.30 -3.84
N GLY A 53 -10.37 6.73 -3.23
CA GLY A 53 -11.52 7.46 -2.74
C GLY A 53 -12.58 6.58 -2.09
N PRO A 54 -13.58 7.16 -1.40
CA PRO A 54 -14.57 6.40 -0.62
C PRO A 54 -15.37 5.37 -1.44
N ASN A 55 -15.64 5.71 -2.71
CA ASN A 55 -16.35 4.89 -3.68
C ASN A 55 -15.42 4.21 -4.70
N GLY A 56 -14.11 4.36 -4.55
CA GLY A 56 -13.09 3.85 -5.47
C GLY A 56 -12.17 2.86 -4.77
N ALA A 57 -10.88 2.97 -5.03
CA ALA A 57 -9.88 2.19 -4.31
C ALA A 57 -9.75 2.66 -2.86
N ARG A 58 -9.74 1.73 -1.92
CA ARG A 58 -9.29 1.97 -0.54
C ARG A 58 -7.90 1.39 -0.36
N ILE A 59 -7.05 2.10 0.35
CA ILE A 59 -5.63 1.76 0.45
C ILE A 59 -5.23 1.64 1.92
N GLY A 60 -4.74 0.46 2.28
CA GLY A 60 -4.04 0.19 3.53
C GLY A 60 -2.54 0.02 3.28
N PHE A 61 -1.75 0.10 4.35
CA PHE A 61 -0.31 -0.06 4.26
C PHE A 61 0.23 -0.73 5.51
N ILE A 62 0.95 -1.82 5.30
CA ILE A 62 1.73 -2.54 6.29
C ILE A 62 3.20 -2.32 5.97
N GLN A 63 3.97 -1.96 6.98
CA GLN A 63 5.43 -2.08 6.97
C GLN A 63 5.84 -3.27 7.84
N TYR A 64 6.78 -4.09 7.40
CA TYR A 64 7.27 -5.21 8.19
C TYR A 64 8.81 -5.31 8.19
N GLY A 65 9.33 -5.76 9.31
CA GLY A 65 10.72 -6.13 9.55
C GLY A 65 10.70 -7.27 10.56
N SER A 66 11.41 -7.10 11.69
CA SER A 66 11.32 -8.09 12.79
C SER A 66 9.90 -8.17 13.35
N ASP A 67 9.20 -7.03 13.32
CA ASP A 67 7.81 -6.86 13.70
C ASP A 67 6.99 -6.31 12.54
N VAL A 68 5.69 -6.11 12.77
CA VAL A 68 4.76 -5.58 11.79
C VAL A 68 4.13 -4.31 12.33
N THR A 69 4.01 -3.29 11.48
CA THR A 69 3.31 -2.04 11.79
C THR A 69 2.27 -1.77 10.71
N ASN A 70 1.02 -1.60 11.14
CA ASN A 70 -0.03 -1.05 10.29
C ASN A 70 0.18 0.46 10.23
N GLU A 71 0.78 0.95 9.15
CA GLU A 71 1.04 2.38 8.96
C GLU A 71 -0.27 3.17 8.81
N PHE A 72 -1.25 2.54 8.17
CA PHE A 72 -2.64 2.97 8.11
C PHE A 72 -3.54 1.85 7.56
N PHE A 73 -4.85 1.98 7.78
CA PHE A 73 -5.89 1.04 7.34
C PHE A 73 -6.70 1.59 6.17
N LEU A 74 -7.52 0.71 5.55
CA LEU A 74 -8.36 1.02 4.39
C LEU A 74 -9.30 2.21 4.58
N ASN A 75 -9.73 2.49 5.82
CA ASN A 75 -10.59 3.62 6.17
C ASN A 75 -9.85 4.83 6.79
N THR A 76 -8.51 4.82 6.83
CA THR A 76 -7.76 5.90 7.49
C THR A 76 -7.70 7.18 6.63
N TYR A 77 -7.54 7.03 5.32
CA TYR A 77 -7.41 8.16 4.40
C TYR A 77 -8.33 7.97 3.20
N GLU A 78 -9.06 9.04 2.85
CA GLU A 78 -9.96 9.04 1.70
C GLU A 78 -9.36 9.79 0.50
N ARG A 79 -8.39 10.69 0.74
CA ARG A 79 -7.80 11.52 -0.31
C ARG A 79 -6.43 11.00 -0.71
N LYS A 80 -6.23 10.91 -2.02
CA LYS A 80 -4.94 10.59 -2.65
C LYS A 80 -3.75 11.37 -2.07
N VAL A 81 -3.93 12.66 -1.82
CA VAL A 81 -2.86 13.53 -1.27
C VAL A 81 -2.45 13.12 0.14
N ASP A 82 -3.38 12.67 0.98
CA ASP A 82 -3.08 12.25 2.35
C ASP A 82 -2.32 10.93 2.36
N ILE A 83 -2.75 9.98 1.53
CA ILE A 83 -2.11 8.67 1.38
C ILE A 83 -0.67 8.85 0.88
N THR A 84 -0.48 9.60 -0.20
CA THR A 84 0.86 9.81 -0.79
C THR A 84 1.79 10.59 0.15
N ASN A 85 1.29 11.59 0.87
CA ASN A 85 2.08 12.29 1.89
C ASN A 85 2.46 11.38 3.06
N ARG A 86 1.54 10.52 3.52
CA ARG A 86 1.84 9.53 4.57
C ARG A 86 2.93 8.58 4.12
N ILE A 87 2.83 8.02 2.91
CA ILE A 87 3.81 7.08 2.35
C ILE A 87 5.19 7.76 2.27
N ARG A 88 5.29 8.97 1.73
CA ARG A 88 6.58 9.69 1.63
C ARG A 88 7.19 10.04 2.99
N GLY A 89 6.39 10.11 4.05
CA GLY A 89 6.83 10.36 5.42
C GLY A 89 7.18 9.11 6.23
N LEU A 90 7.11 7.91 5.64
CA LEU A 90 7.40 6.67 6.36
C LEU A 90 8.89 6.57 6.69
N THR A 91 9.15 6.14 7.92
CA THR A 91 10.50 5.81 8.38
C THR A 91 10.70 4.30 8.28
N GLN A 92 11.85 3.89 7.76
CA GLN A 92 12.23 2.49 7.67
C GLN A 92 12.30 1.86 9.07
N MET A 93 11.60 0.74 9.25
CA MET A 93 11.49 0.02 10.52
C MET A 93 12.82 -0.65 10.92
N GLY A 94 13.51 -1.23 9.96
CA GLY A 94 14.66 -2.08 10.16
C GLY A 94 14.32 -3.46 10.73
N GLY A 95 15.34 -4.16 11.24
CA GLY A 95 15.21 -5.53 11.75
C GLY A 95 15.40 -6.62 10.69
N ARG A 96 14.99 -7.85 11.01
CA ARG A 96 15.08 -9.04 10.14
C ARG A 96 13.82 -9.17 9.29
N THR A 97 13.89 -9.75 8.10
CA THR A 97 12.71 -9.98 7.26
C THR A 97 11.76 -11.02 7.86
N ASN A 98 10.49 -10.67 8.09
CA ASN A 98 9.43 -11.61 8.52
C ASN A 98 8.13 -11.43 7.74
N THR A 99 8.11 -11.95 6.51
CA THR A 99 6.95 -11.88 5.61
C THR A 99 5.75 -12.68 6.13
N GLU A 100 5.97 -13.79 6.85
CA GLU A 100 4.89 -14.59 7.43
C GLU A 100 4.02 -13.76 8.36
N ARG A 101 4.65 -13.06 9.31
CA ARG A 101 3.96 -12.21 10.28
C ARG A 101 3.20 -11.08 9.57
N ALA A 102 3.78 -10.53 8.50
CA ALA A 102 3.13 -9.49 7.69
C ALA A 102 1.85 -10.00 7.02
N LEU A 103 1.85 -11.23 6.47
CA LEU A 103 0.66 -11.83 5.86
C LEU A 103 -0.42 -12.21 6.89
N VAL A 104 -0.01 -12.59 8.11
CA VAL A 104 -0.96 -12.79 9.22
C VAL A 104 -1.64 -11.48 9.61
N ALA A 105 -0.88 -10.39 9.75
CA ALA A 105 -1.41 -9.07 10.06
C ALA A 105 -2.33 -8.55 8.93
N LEU A 106 -1.92 -8.71 7.67
CA LEU A 106 -2.75 -8.40 6.50
C LEU A 106 -4.13 -9.05 6.61
N ARG A 107 -4.18 -10.35 6.86
CA ARG A 107 -5.44 -11.09 6.94
C ARG A 107 -6.26 -10.75 8.18
N ARG A 108 -5.63 -10.58 9.35
CA ARG A 108 -6.32 -10.46 10.64
C ARG A 108 -6.63 -9.02 11.05
N GLU A 109 -5.93 -8.05 10.47
CA GLU A 109 -5.96 -6.66 10.94
C GLU A 109 -6.29 -5.66 9.82
N GLN A 110 -5.88 -5.91 8.57
CA GLN A 110 -6.20 -5.00 7.46
C GLN A 110 -7.53 -5.35 6.79
N PHE A 111 -7.67 -6.60 6.33
CA PHE A 111 -8.91 -7.08 5.69
C PHE A 111 -9.96 -7.48 6.72
N VAL A 112 -10.40 -6.50 7.50
CA VAL A 112 -11.49 -6.64 8.47
C VAL A 112 -12.45 -5.46 8.36
N TYR A 113 -13.74 -5.74 8.51
CA TYR A 113 -14.82 -4.76 8.32
C TYR A 113 -14.62 -3.49 9.16
N SER A 114 -14.19 -3.63 10.42
CA SER A 114 -13.94 -2.52 11.34
C SER A 114 -12.80 -1.58 10.89
N ARG A 115 -11.97 -2.01 9.94
CA ARG A 115 -10.83 -1.27 9.40
C ARG A 115 -11.03 -0.83 7.95
N GLY A 116 -12.26 -0.95 7.43
CA GLY A 116 -12.65 -0.42 6.13
C GLY A 116 -12.75 -1.42 5.00
N ASP A 117 -12.55 -2.72 5.28
CA ASP A 117 -12.76 -3.80 4.32
C ASP A 117 -14.23 -3.91 3.89
N ARG A 118 -14.47 -4.10 2.59
CA ARG A 118 -15.79 -4.21 1.99
C ARG A 118 -16.01 -5.62 1.47
N SER A 119 -17.03 -6.30 1.98
CA SER A 119 -17.31 -7.71 1.65
C SER A 119 -17.71 -7.94 0.18
N ASP A 120 -18.15 -6.90 -0.52
CA ASP A 120 -18.55 -6.92 -1.93
C ASP A 120 -17.43 -6.46 -2.88
N VAL A 121 -16.25 -6.12 -2.35
CA VAL A 121 -15.11 -5.63 -3.11
C VAL A 121 -13.95 -6.62 -3.04
N ARG A 122 -13.13 -6.65 -4.11
CA ARG A 122 -11.98 -7.54 -4.16
C ARG A 122 -10.86 -7.02 -3.27
N ASN A 123 -10.31 -7.91 -2.44
CA ASN A 123 -9.11 -7.67 -1.66
C ASN A 123 -7.87 -8.02 -2.46
N VAL A 124 -6.92 -7.08 -2.54
CA VAL A 124 -5.65 -7.24 -3.25
C VAL A 124 -4.50 -6.83 -2.33
N ALA A 125 -3.47 -7.66 -2.27
CA ALA A 125 -2.23 -7.30 -1.59
C ALA A 125 -1.11 -7.15 -2.61
N ILE A 126 -0.36 -6.05 -2.53
CA ILE A 126 0.90 -5.88 -3.26
C ILE A 126 2.03 -6.05 -2.25
N VAL A 127 2.72 -7.19 -2.33
CA VAL A 127 3.88 -7.48 -1.49
C VAL A 127 5.12 -6.96 -2.19
N MET A 128 5.89 -6.12 -1.51
CA MET A 128 7.16 -5.60 -2.00
C MET A 128 8.28 -6.02 -1.06
N THR A 129 9.25 -6.72 -1.64
CA THR A 129 10.41 -7.29 -0.97
C THR A 129 11.68 -6.81 -1.65
N ASP A 130 12.78 -6.73 -0.92
CA ASP A 130 14.08 -6.29 -1.45
C ASP A 130 14.95 -7.39 -2.06
N GLY A 131 14.41 -8.60 -2.19
CA GLY A 131 14.96 -9.61 -3.09
C GLY A 131 15.96 -10.60 -2.49
N GLN A 132 16.17 -10.66 -1.17
CA GLN A 132 16.80 -11.84 -0.56
C GLN A 132 15.74 -12.84 -0.09
N SER A 133 15.32 -13.70 -1.01
CA SER A 133 14.72 -14.99 -0.67
C SER A 133 15.86 -16.02 -0.60
N ASN A 134 16.05 -16.66 0.56
CA ASN A 134 16.94 -17.84 0.65
C ASN A 134 16.38 -19.00 -0.16
#